data_AF-A0A9Q0S533-F1
#
_entry.id   AF-A0A9Q0S533-F1
#
_cell.length_a   1.000
_cell.length_b   1.000
_cell.length_c   1.000
_cell.angle_alpha   90.00
_cell.angle_beta   90.00
_cell.angle_gamma   90.00
#
_symmetry.space_group_name_H-M   'P 1'
#
loop_
_entity.id
_entity.type
_entity.pdbx_description
1 polymer ?
#
loop_
_entity_poly.entity_id
_entity_poly.type
_entity_poly.pdbx_seq_one_letter_code
_entity_poly.pdbx_strand_id
1 'polypeptide(L)'
;MPLCAPRVQPTNPNEHYKAVCRALATETCELRAFLQTVYHGETDHLRLKADVETSKLELQKLEFSDWARFWMQVVDELRRGVRLKKLDYARPSMEFQLTPYEALMQDIRNRKYNLRKVMVNGDVPPKVKKDAHALILEFIRSRPPLKKASDRRLPPARWSPTPRENLLESIRDYRKHKKLKQISPRVQNESGEIV
;
A
#
# COMPACT_ATOMS: atom_id res chain seq x y z
N MET A 1 -18.19 18.45 10.85
CA MET A 1 -17.11 17.47 11.08
C MET A 1 -16.61 17.59 12.52
N PRO A 2 -17.02 16.72 13.47
CA PRO A 2 -16.53 16.81 14.85
C PRO A 2 -16.04 15.44 15.39
N LEU A 3 -15.10 14.77 14.72
CA LEU A 3 -14.61 13.45 15.17
C LEU A 3 -13.31 13.51 16.00
N CYS A 4 -12.72 14.69 16.17
CA CYS A 4 -11.41 14.84 16.83
C CYS A 4 -11.45 15.55 18.20
N ALA A 5 -12.57 16.18 18.57
CA ALA A 5 -12.69 16.96 19.81
C ALA A 5 -12.53 16.14 21.12
N PRO A 6 -12.95 14.86 21.22
CA PRO A 6 -12.85 14.12 22.48
C PRO A 6 -11.46 13.54 22.77
N ARG A 7 -10.56 13.48 21.78
CA ARG A 7 -9.26 12.78 21.89
C ARG A 7 -8.09 13.68 22.28
N VAL A 8 -8.28 14.99 22.32
CA VAL A 8 -7.24 15.95 22.68
C VAL A 8 -7.88 16.97 23.62
N GLN A 9 -7.79 16.73 24.93
CA GLN A 9 -7.94 17.81 25.91
C GLN A 9 -6.55 18.21 26.39
N PRO A 10 -5.88 19.18 25.75
CA PRO A 10 -4.75 19.82 26.39
C PRO A 10 -5.32 20.79 27.43
N THR A 11 -4.88 20.65 28.69
CA THR A 11 -5.23 21.55 29.79
C THR A 11 -4.98 23.03 29.45
N ASN A 12 -4.13 23.32 28.45
CA ASN A 12 -3.92 24.64 27.86
C ASN A 12 -3.69 24.57 26.33
N PRO A 13 -4.70 24.88 25.49
CA PRO A 13 -4.61 24.81 24.03
C PRO A 13 -3.48 25.65 23.40
N ASN A 14 -3.15 26.80 24.00
CA ASN A 14 -2.08 27.68 23.50
C ASN A 14 -0.69 27.05 23.68
N GLU A 15 -0.48 26.36 24.80
CA GLU A 15 0.78 25.69 25.09
C GLU A 15 0.97 24.46 24.19
N HIS A 16 -0.11 23.71 23.97
CA HIS A 16 -0.12 22.58 23.03
C HIS A 16 0.21 23.03 21.61
N TYR A 17 -0.43 24.09 21.11
CA TYR A 17 -0.14 24.65 19.79
C TYR A 17 1.34 25.07 19.66
N LYS A 18 1.88 25.77 20.66
CA LYS A 18 3.31 26.15 20.70
C LYS A 18 4.24 24.95 20.75
N ALA A 19 3.86 23.86 21.44
CA ALA A 19 4.65 22.62 21.48
C ALA A 19 4.66 21.94 20.11
N VAL A 20 3.50 21.86 19.43
CA VAL A 20 3.39 21.31 18.08
C VAL A 20 4.19 22.12 17.07
N CYS A 21 4.10 23.45 17.10
CA CYS A 21 4.90 24.31 16.21
C CYS A 21 6.40 24.15 16.44
N ARG A 22 6.84 24.03 17.72
CA ARG A 22 8.25 23.77 18.04
C ARG A 22 8.70 22.40 17.55
N ALA A 23 7.91 21.36 17.78
CA ALA A 23 8.23 20.01 17.29
C ALA A 23 8.36 19.99 15.76
N LEU A 24 7.38 20.57 15.04
CA LEU A 24 7.41 20.63 13.58
C LEU A 24 8.62 21.41 13.05
N ALA A 25 8.99 22.52 13.69
CA ALA A 25 10.17 23.29 13.31
C ALA A 25 11.46 22.48 13.52
N THR A 26 11.58 21.79 14.67
CA THR A 26 12.73 20.93 14.95
C THR A 26 12.86 19.79 13.94
N GLU A 27 11.76 19.07 13.68
CA GLU A 27 11.73 17.98 12.70
C GLU A 27 12.10 18.47 11.29
N THR A 28 11.63 19.66 10.90
CA THR A 28 11.97 20.25 9.60
C THR A 28 13.46 20.62 9.52
N CYS A 29 14.04 21.15 10.60
CA CYS A 29 15.46 21.45 10.67
C CYS A 29 16.33 20.18 10.61
N GLU A 30 15.94 19.13 11.34
CA GLU A 30 16.61 17.83 11.32
C GLU A 30 16.55 17.19 9.93
N LEU A 31 15.37 17.21 9.29
CA LEU A 31 15.20 16.72 7.93
C LEU A 31 16.07 17.50 6.94
N ARG A 32 16.13 18.83 7.06
CA ARG A 32 16.98 19.66 6.21
C ARG A 32 18.45 19.31 6.38
N ALA A 33 18.92 19.17 7.62
CA ALA A 33 20.30 18.78 7.91
C ALA A 33 20.62 17.40 7.31
N PHE A 34 19.72 16.44 7.47
CA PHE A 34 19.84 15.11 6.86
C PHE A 34 19.87 15.17 5.32
N LEU A 35 19.00 15.94 4.69
CA LEU A 35 19.01 16.07 3.23
C LEU A 35 20.28 16.77 2.73
N GLN A 36 20.83 17.71 3.52
CA GLN A 36 22.11 18.32 3.23
C GLN A 36 23.25 17.29 3.29
N THR A 37 23.31 16.43 4.31
CA THR A 37 24.35 15.38 4.37
C THR A 37 24.23 14.38 3.23
N VAL A 38 23.00 14.01 2.84
CA VAL A 38 22.74 13.16 1.67
C VAL A 38 23.18 13.83 0.36
N TYR A 39 22.87 15.12 0.19
CA TYR A 39 23.22 15.87 -1.02
C TYR A 39 24.74 16.06 -1.19
N HIS A 40 25.47 16.29 -0.10
CA HIS A 40 26.94 16.46 -0.15
C HIS A 40 27.70 15.13 -0.27
N GLY A 41 27.00 13.99 -0.35
CA GLY A 41 27.61 12.70 -0.61
C GLY A 41 28.30 12.06 0.59
N GLU A 42 28.16 12.62 1.81
CA GLU A 42 28.63 12.03 3.07
C GLU A 42 27.74 10.85 3.53
N THR A 43 27.36 10.01 2.57
CA THR A 43 26.43 8.88 2.75
C THR A 43 27.14 7.58 3.11
N ASP A 44 28.47 7.57 3.18
CA ASP A 44 29.26 6.39 3.55
C ASP A 44 28.94 5.87 4.96
N HIS A 45 28.46 6.74 5.86
CA HIS A 45 27.95 6.35 7.18
C HIS A 45 26.47 5.91 7.19
N LEU A 46 25.71 6.25 6.14
CA LEU A 46 24.30 5.86 5.95
C LEU A 46 24.14 4.57 5.13
N ARG A 47 25.18 4.21 4.36
CA ARG A 47 25.35 2.86 3.85
C ARG A 47 25.54 1.97 5.07
N LEU A 48 24.46 1.27 5.46
CA LEU A 48 24.59 0.00 6.15
C LEU A 48 25.74 -0.73 5.46
N LYS A 49 26.82 -1.06 6.18
CA LYS A 49 27.93 -1.88 5.68
C LYS A 49 27.42 -3.31 5.41
N ALA A 50 26.40 -3.44 4.59
CA ALA A 50 26.16 -4.64 3.82
C ALA A 50 27.20 -4.57 2.72
N ASP A 51 28.26 -5.35 2.88
CA ASP A 51 29.25 -5.54 1.85
C ASP A 51 28.51 -6.15 0.64
N VAL A 52 28.17 -5.27 -0.31
CA VAL A 52 27.21 -5.54 -1.40
C VAL A 52 27.73 -6.66 -2.29
N GLU A 53 29.05 -6.77 -2.44
CA GLU A 53 29.68 -7.79 -3.27
C GLU A 53 29.70 -9.16 -2.59
N THR A 54 30.02 -9.26 -1.29
CA THR A 54 29.94 -10.54 -0.57
C THR A 54 28.50 -11.01 -0.42
N SER A 55 27.56 -10.11 -0.11
CA SER A 55 26.14 -10.47 -0.02
C SER A 55 25.57 -10.92 -1.37
N LYS A 56 25.98 -10.31 -2.50
CA LYS A 56 25.56 -10.75 -3.84
C LYS A 56 26.09 -12.14 -4.20
N LEU A 57 27.33 -12.45 -3.83
CA LEU A 57 27.96 -13.74 -4.09
C LEU A 57 27.37 -14.86 -3.22
N GLU A 58 27.02 -14.54 -1.97
CA GLU A 58 26.30 -15.45 -1.06
C GLU A 58 24.84 -15.65 -1.49
N LEU A 59 24.16 -14.60 -1.99
CA LEU A 59 22.80 -14.69 -2.54
C LEU A 59 22.72 -15.54 -3.82
N GLN A 60 23.78 -15.57 -4.63
CA GLN A 60 23.85 -16.42 -5.83
C GLN A 60 23.99 -17.91 -5.52
N LYS A 61 24.45 -18.28 -4.31
CA LYS A 61 24.62 -19.67 -3.87
C LYS A 61 23.37 -20.26 -3.21
N LEU A 62 22.32 -19.46 -3.01
CA LEU A 62 21.14 -19.86 -2.25
C LEU A 62 20.11 -20.56 -3.14
N GLU A 63 19.71 -21.76 -2.74
CA GLU A 63 18.61 -22.52 -3.33
C GLU A 63 17.26 -21.84 -3.06
N PHE A 64 16.23 -22.14 -3.87
CA PHE A 64 14.91 -21.49 -3.78
C PHE A 64 14.25 -21.65 -2.40
N SER A 65 14.48 -22.78 -1.73
CA SER A 65 13.98 -23.05 -0.37
C SER A 65 14.59 -22.12 0.67
N ASP A 66 15.87 -21.80 0.54
CA ASP A 66 16.57 -20.94 1.48
C ASP A 66 16.18 -19.48 1.27
N TRP A 67 15.97 -19.08 0.01
CA TRP A 67 15.48 -17.75 -0.33
C TRP A 67 14.08 -17.50 0.27
N ALA A 68 13.18 -18.48 0.18
CA ALA A 68 11.85 -18.39 0.79
C ALA A 68 11.94 -18.29 2.32
N ARG A 69 12.88 -18.99 2.95
CA ARG A 69 13.09 -18.94 4.41
C ARG A 69 13.59 -17.57 4.85
N PHE A 70 14.60 -17.01 4.16
CA PHE A 70 15.12 -15.68 4.48
C PHE A 70 14.10 -14.57 4.22
N TRP A 71 13.30 -14.68 3.14
CA TRP A 71 12.21 -13.74 2.89
C TRP A 71 11.18 -13.74 4.03
N MET A 72 10.79 -14.92 4.54
CA MET A 72 9.90 -14.98 5.71
C MET A 72 10.51 -14.33 6.95
N GLN A 73 11.82 -14.47 7.16
CA GLN A 73 12.54 -13.83 8.26
C GLN A 73 12.53 -12.30 8.13
N VAL A 74 12.77 -11.76 6.93
CA VAL A 74 12.69 -10.32 6.65
C VAL A 74 11.27 -9.79 6.86
N VAL A 75 10.27 -10.51 6.36
CA VAL A 75 8.86 -10.14 6.55
C VAL A 75 8.48 -10.15 8.04
N ASP A 76 8.98 -11.10 8.83
CA ASP A 76 8.75 -11.15 10.28
C ASP A 76 9.40 -9.96 11.01
N GLU A 77 10.63 -9.62 10.68
CA GLU A 77 11.32 -8.45 11.24
C GLU A 77 10.64 -7.13 10.84
N LEU A 78 10.14 -7.02 9.61
CA LEU A 78 9.36 -5.86 9.17
C LEU A 78 8.02 -5.74 9.91
N ARG A 79 7.34 -6.87 10.18
CA ARG A 79 6.15 -6.89 11.04
C ARG A 79 6.49 -6.48 12.47
N ARG A 80 7.63 -6.92 13.00
CA ARG A 80 8.11 -6.47 14.31
C ARG A 80 8.39 -4.96 14.32
N GLY A 81 8.79 -4.39 13.18
CA GLY A 81 9.10 -2.97 13.02
C GLY A 81 10.41 -2.56 13.69
N VAL A 82 10.94 -1.40 13.32
CA VAL A 82 12.20 -0.87 13.85
C VAL A 82 11.93 0.04 15.05
N ARG A 83 12.57 -0.22 16.19
CA ARG A 83 12.44 0.63 17.38
C ARG A 83 13.30 1.88 17.21
N LEU A 84 12.67 3.00 16.85
CA LEU A 84 13.33 4.30 16.74
C LEU A 84 13.69 4.93 18.10
N LYS A 85 13.15 4.39 19.20
CA LYS A 85 13.42 4.87 20.58
C LYS A 85 13.35 3.71 21.58
N LYS A 86 14.34 3.62 22.48
CA LYS A 86 14.37 2.63 23.57
C LYS A 86 13.41 3.09 24.68
N LEU A 87 12.17 2.61 24.62
CA LEU A 87 11.18 2.82 25.68
C LEU A 87 10.75 1.46 26.22
N ASP A 88 10.82 1.30 27.54
CA ASP A 88 10.50 0.07 28.29
C ASP A 88 8.98 -0.09 28.51
N TYR A 89 8.19 0.07 27.45
CA TYR A 89 6.78 -0.35 27.49
C TYR A 89 6.67 -1.75 26.91
N ALA A 90 6.02 -2.65 27.66
CA ALA A 90 5.53 -3.91 27.12
C ALA A 90 4.70 -3.59 25.87
N ARG A 91 5.07 -4.18 24.73
CA ARG A 91 4.33 -4.01 23.48
C ARG A 91 2.84 -4.24 23.75
N PRO A 92 1.93 -3.36 23.30
CA PRO A 92 0.56 -3.79 23.07
C PRO A 92 0.64 -5.01 22.16
N SER A 93 -0.13 -6.07 22.43
CA SER A 93 -0.23 -7.21 21.53
C SER A 93 -0.67 -6.69 20.17
N MET A 94 0.30 -6.46 19.28
CA MET A 94 0.02 -6.14 17.90
C MET A 94 -0.36 -7.47 17.29
N GLU A 95 -1.60 -7.88 17.54
CA GLU A 95 -2.25 -8.92 16.78
C GLU A 95 -2.35 -8.37 15.36
N PHE A 96 -1.29 -8.58 14.57
CA PHE A 96 -1.41 -8.49 13.14
C PHE A 96 -2.51 -9.47 12.78
N GLN A 97 -3.67 -8.93 12.40
CA GLN A 97 -4.66 -9.74 11.71
C GLN A 97 -3.89 -10.42 10.59
N LEU A 98 -3.86 -11.76 10.60
CA LEU A 98 -3.23 -12.56 9.56
C LEU A 98 -3.57 -11.93 8.21
N THR A 99 -2.57 -11.79 7.34
CA THR A 99 -2.87 -11.32 5.99
C THR A 99 -3.98 -12.22 5.42
N PRO A 100 -4.86 -11.71 4.55
CA PRO A 100 -5.94 -12.53 4.00
C PRO A 100 -5.45 -13.87 3.41
N TYR A 101 -4.24 -13.87 2.86
CA TYR A 101 -3.54 -15.09 2.44
C TYR A 101 -3.19 -16.02 3.61
N GLU A 102 -2.54 -15.53 4.67
CA GLU A 102 -2.16 -16.37 5.80
C GLU A 102 -3.37 -16.92 6.57
N ALA A 103 -4.42 -16.11 6.73
CA ALA A 103 -5.68 -16.53 7.32
C ALA A 103 -6.29 -17.67 6.49
N LEU A 104 -6.32 -17.52 5.16
CA LEU A 104 -6.79 -18.55 4.24
C LEU A 104 -5.91 -19.82 4.30
N MET A 105 -4.59 -19.68 4.30
CA MET A 105 -3.68 -20.82 4.39
C MET A 105 -3.84 -21.58 5.71
N GLN A 106 -4.09 -20.87 6.83
CA GLN A 106 -4.36 -21.49 8.12
C GLN A 106 -5.72 -22.19 8.13
N ASP A 107 -6.75 -21.58 7.54
CA ASP A 107 -8.08 -22.20 7.39
C ASP A 107 -8.02 -23.48 6.53
N ILE A 108 -7.19 -23.52 5.48
CA ILE A 108 -6.93 -24.71 4.66
C ILE A 108 -6.20 -25.79 5.48
N ARG A 109 -5.11 -25.44 6.18
CA ARG A 109 -4.35 -26.41 7.02
C ARG A 109 -5.22 -27.00 8.11
N ASN A 110 -6.05 -26.17 8.74
CA ASN A 110 -6.99 -26.57 9.79
C ASN A 110 -8.23 -27.28 9.25
N ARG A 111 -8.38 -27.39 7.91
CA ARG A 111 -9.57 -27.95 7.24
C ARG A 111 -10.87 -27.36 7.80
N LYS A 112 -10.85 -26.05 8.10
CA LYS A 112 -11.93 -25.34 8.80
C LYS A 112 -13.26 -25.41 8.06
N TYR A 113 -13.22 -25.56 6.74
CA TYR A 113 -14.39 -25.68 5.89
C TYR A 113 -14.49 -27.06 5.26
N ASN A 114 -15.63 -27.71 5.46
CA ASN A 114 -15.98 -28.93 4.74
C ASN A 114 -16.80 -28.56 3.50
N LEU A 115 -16.32 -28.94 2.32
CA LEU A 115 -17.06 -28.76 1.07
C LEU A 115 -18.26 -29.71 1.05
N ARG A 116 -19.44 -29.20 0.65
CA ARG A 116 -20.59 -30.07 0.40
C ARG A 116 -20.28 -30.95 -0.82
N LYS A 117 -20.51 -32.24 -0.68
CA LYS A 117 -20.40 -33.18 -1.81
C LYS A 117 -21.56 -32.90 -2.76
N VAL A 118 -21.28 -32.31 -3.92
CA VAL A 118 -22.27 -32.18 -4.99
C VAL A 118 -22.39 -33.54 -5.65
N MET A 119 -23.47 -34.25 -5.31
CA MET A 119 -23.83 -35.52 -5.94
C MET A 119 -24.63 -35.21 -7.21
N VAL A 120 -24.40 -35.96 -8.29
CA VAL A 120 -25.23 -35.90 -9.49
C VAL A 120 -25.94 -37.25 -9.56
N ASN A 121 -27.27 -37.25 -9.43
CA ASN A 121 -28.12 -38.46 -9.43
C ASN A 121 -27.81 -39.49 -8.32
N GLY A 122 -27.43 -39.04 -7.12
CA GLY A 122 -27.28 -39.92 -5.96
C GLY A 122 -25.94 -40.65 -5.85
N ASP A 123 -25.02 -40.45 -6.79
CA ASP A 123 -23.62 -40.89 -6.70
C ASP A 123 -22.67 -39.70 -6.67
N VAL A 124 -21.54 -39.86 -5.98
CA VAL A 124 -20.41 -38.92 -6.08
C VAL A 124 -19.87 -39.02 -7.51
N PRO A 125 -19.84 -37.94 -8.31
CA PRO A 125 -19.31 -38.00 -9.67
C PRO A 125 -17.92 -38.66 -9.65
N PRO A 126 -17.66 -39.65 -10.50
CA PRO A 126 -16.34 -40.28 -10.54
C PRO A 126 -15.31 -39.18 -10.72
N LYS A 127 -14.29 -39.18 -9.84
CA LYS A 127 -13.16 -38.24 -9.89
C LYS A 127 -12.77 -38.11 -11.36
N VAL A 128 -12.73 -36.86 -11.86
CA VAL A 128 -12.45 -36.55 -13.27
C VAL A 128 -11.32 -37.47 -13.73
N LYS A 129 -11.63 -38.43 -14.61
CA LYS A 129 -10.72 -39.54 -14.96
C LYS A 129 -9.41 -39.05 -15.58
N LYS A 130 -9.40 -37.80 -16.03
CA LYS A 130 -8.25 -37.13 -16.62
C LYS A 130 -7.80 -36.04 -15.65
N ASP A 131 -6.56 -36.14 -15.20
CA ASP A 131 -5.89 -35.11 -14.44
C ASP A 131 -6.04 -33.77 -15.17
N ALA A 132 -6.50 -32.74 -14.46
CA ALA A 132 -6.65 -31.40 -15.03
C ALA A 132 -5.33 -30.92 -15.63
N HIS A 133 -4.21 -31.32 -15.03
CA HIS A 133 -2.89 -31.03 -15.56
C HIS A 133 -2.66 -31.67 -16.95
N ALA A 134 -3.05 -32.94 -17.13
CA ALA A 134 -2.91 -33.65 -18.40
C ALA A 134 -3.77 -33.01 -19.51
N LEU A 135 -4.99 -32.60 -19.19
CA LEU A 135 -5.88 -31.89 -20.12
C LEU A 135 -5.29 -30.53 -20.56
N ILE A 136 -4.71 -29.78 -19.62
CA ILE A 136 -4.06 -28.50 -19.92
C ILE A 136 -2.82 -28.72 -20.80
N LEU A 137 -2.03 -29.76 -20.53
CA LEU A 137 -0.86 -30.08 -21.35
C LEU A 137 -1.24 -30.52 -22.77
N GLU A 138 -2.28 -31.35 -22.92
CA GLU A 138 -2.82 -31.75 -24.22
C GLU A 138 -3.33 -30.53 -25.01
N PHE A 139 -3.94 -29.57 -24.32
CA PHE A 139 -4.37 -28.31 -24.90
C PHE A 139 -3.20 -27.41 -25.34
N ILE A 140 -2.13 -27.30 -24.54
CA ILE A 140 -0.92 -26.55 -24.93
C ILE A 140 -0.24 -27.22 -26.13
N ARG A 141 -0.14 -28.56 -26.14
CA ARG A 141 0.49 -29.33 -27.22
C ARG A 141 -0.29 -29.31 -28.53
N SER A 142 -1.61 -29.22 -28.47
CA SER A 142 -2.48 -29.17 -29.65
C SER A 142 -2.64 -27.78 -30.25
N ARG A 143 -2.16 -26.72 -29.58
CA ARG A 143 -2.28 -25.37 -30.11
C ARG A 143 -1.35 -25.18 -31.32
N PRO A 144 -1.87 -24.70 -32.47
CA PRO A 144 -1.01 -24.27 -33.56
C PRO A 144 -0.10 -23.13 -33.09
N PRO A 145 1.12 -23.00 -33.66
CA PRO A 145 2.08 -21.98 -33.26
C PRO A 145 1.48 -20.58 -33.35
N LEU A 146 1.67 -19.79 -32.29
CA LEU A 146 1.13 -18.43 -32.24
C LEU A 146 1.76 -17.58 -33.34
N LYS A 147 0.93 -16.77 -34.04
CA LYS A 147 1.44 -15.78 -35.00
C LYS A 147 2.45 -14.85 -34.32
N LYS A 148 3.50 -14.46 -35.06
CA LYS A 148 4.52 -13.51 -34.55
C LYS A 148 3.84 -12.22 -34.10
N ALA A 149 4.39 -11.59 -33.06
CA ALA A 149 3.82 -10.35 -32.53
C ALA A 149 3.74 -9.24 -33.60
N SER A 150 4.69 -9.22 -34.55
CA SER A 150 4.71 -8.31 -35.70
C SER A 150 3.47 -8.42 -36.60
N ASP A 151 2.89 -9.62 -36.69
CA ASP A 151 1.80 -9.91 -37.62
C ASP A 151 0.43 -9.70 -36.95
N ARG A 152 0.43 -9.40 -35.65
CA ARG A 152 -0.79 -9.14 -34.87
C ARG A 152 -1.14 -7.66 -35.01
N ARG A 153 -2.20 -7.35 -35.75
CA ARG A 153 -2.79 -6.01 -35.72
C ARG A 153 -3.60 -5.84 -34.44
N LEU A 154 -3.07 -5.08 -33.49
CA LEU A 154 -3.82 -4.68 -32.30
C LEU A 154 -4.96 -3.74 -32.72
N PRO A 155 -6.14 -3.84 -32.08
CA PRO A 155 -7.16 -2.80 -32.20
C PRO A 155 -6.56 -1.45 -31.79
N PRO A 156 -7.00 -0.33 -32.41
CA PRO A 156 -6.53 0.98 -32.01
C PRO A 156 -6.81 1.20 -30.53
N ALA A 157 -5.82 1.74 -29.81
CA ALA A 157 -5.95 2.04 -28.40
C ALA A 157 -7.15 2.99 -28.20
N ARG A 158 -8.15 2.56 -27.43
CA ARG A 158 -9.25 3.43 -27.04
C ARG A 158 -8.73 4.35 -25.94
N TRP A 159 -8.32 5.55 -26.31
CA TRP A 159 -7.95 6.56 -25.33
C TRP A 159 -9.22 7.14 -24.71
N SER A 160 -9.32 7.07 -23.39
CA SER A 160 -10.32 7.78 -22.61
C SER A 160 -9.58 8.62 -21.57
N PRO A 161 -9.91 9.91 -21.43
CA PRO A 161 -9.25 10.76 -20.45
C PRO A 161 -9.50 10.24 -19.04
N THR A 162 -8.42 10.21 -18.24
CA THR A 162 -8.47 9.85 -16.83
C THR A 162 -9.30 10.88 -16.04
N PRO A 163 -9.84 10.53 -14.87
CA PRO A 163 -10.55 11.48 -14.02
C PRO A 163 -9.73 12.76 -13.71
N ARG A 164 -8.41 12.61 -13.58
CA ARG A 164 -7.47 13.73 -13.38
C ARG A 164 -7.43 14.66 -14.60
N GLU A 165 -7.37 14.11 -15.81
CA GLU A 165 -7.33 14.89 -17.05
C GLU A 165 -8.64 15.65 -17.27
N ASN A 166 -9.79 14.99 -17.05
CA ASN A 166 -11.09 15.65 -17.08
C ASN A 166 -11.18 16.81 -16.07
N LEU A 167 -10.64 16.61 -14.86
CA LEU A 167 -10.59 17.67 -13.85
C LEU A 167 -9.71 18.84 -14.32
N LEU A 168 -8.50 18.59 -14.83
CA LEU A 168 -7.60 19.64 -15.30
C LEU A 168 -8.18 20.40 -16.50
N GLU A 169 -8.91 19.72 -17.38
CA GLU A 169 -9.60 20.34 -18.51
C GLU A 169 -10.74 21.23 -18.03
N SER A 170 -11.55 20.79 -17.06
CA SER A 170 -12.61 21.60 -16.44
C SER A 170 -12.06 22.84 -15.71
N ILE A 171 -10.89 22.71 -15.10
CA ILE A 171 -10.17 23.82 -14.45
C ILE A 171 -9.63 24.78 -15.51
N ARG A 172 -9.16 24.31 -16.67
CA ARG A 172 -8.66 25.17 -17.76
C ARG A 172 -9.80 25.91 -18.46
N ASP A 173 -10.96 25.27 -18.60
CA ASP A 173 -12.17 25.83 -19.19
C ASP A 173 -13.00 26.70 -18.23
N TYR A 174 -12.50 26.99 -17.03
CA TYR A 174 -13.20 27.80 -16.01
C TYR A 174 -13.72 29.16 -16.52
N ARG A 175 -13.10 29.74 -17.57
CA ARG A 175 -13.54 31.00 -18.18
C ARG A 175 -14.82 30.88 -19.01
N LYS A 176 -15.18 29.68 -19.46
CA LYS A 176 -16.42 29.38 -20.20
C LYS A 176 -17.59 29.05 -19.26
N HIS A 177 -17.29 28.72 -18.00
CA HIS A 177 -18.30 28.39 -16.99
C HIS A 177 -18.79 29.63 -16.23
N LYS A 178 -20.00 29.51 -15.67
CA LYS A 178 -20.71 30.56 -14.93
C LYS A 178 -19.79 31.15 -13.85
N LYS A 179 -19.58 32.48 -13.88
CA LYS A 179 -18.79 33.20 -12.88
C LYS A 179 -19.26 32.83 -11.47
N LEU A 180 -18.31 32.54 -10.59
CA LEU A 180 -18.60 32.25 -9.18
C LEU A 180 -19.41 33.39 -8.58
N LYS A 181 -20.43 33.06 -7.77
CA LYS A 181 -21.24 34.08 -7.09
C LYS A 181 -20.31 34.91 -6.20
N GLN A 182 -20.27 36.22 -6.44
CA GLN A 182 -19.56 37.11 -5.54
C GLN A 182 -20.29 37.15 -4.20
N ILE A 183 -19.53 36.97 -3.12
CA ILE A 183 -20.03 37.11 -1.76
C ILE A 183 -19.81 38.58 -1.39
N SER A 184 -20.90 39.32 -1.22
CA SER A 184 -20.83 40.68 -0.69
C SER A 184 -20.35 40.63 0.77
N PRO A 185 -19.40 41.48 1.19
CA PRO A 185 -19.01 41.55 2.59
C PRO A 185 -20.21 41.97 3.42
N ARG A 186 -20.53 41.18 4.46
CA ARG A 186 -21.56 41.52 5.45
C ARG A 186 -21.05 42.69 6.26
N VAL A 187 -21.53 43.89 5.98
CA VAL A 187 -21.29 45.07 6.83
C VAL A 187 -22.03 44.81 8.15
N GLN A 188 -21.27 44.70 9.24
CA GLN A 188 -21.83 44.73 10.59
C GLN A 188 -22.05 46.20 10.95
N ASN A 189 -23.30 46.60 11.15
CA ASN A 189 -23.61 47.89 11.75
C ASN A 189 -23.51 47.77 13.28
N GLU A 190 -22.97 48.79 13.93
CA GLU A 190 -22.71 48.89 15.38
C GLU A 190 -24.00 49.08 16.22
N SER A 191 -25.09 48.43 15.85
CA SER A 191 -26.34 48.48 16.63
C SER A 191 -26.84 47.05 16.73
N GLY A 192 -26.54 46.39 17.84
CA GLY A 192 -26.85 44.99 18.08
C GLY A 192 -28.35 44.71 18.15
N GLU A 193 -28.98 44.50 17.01
CA GLU A 193 -30.26 43.78 16.90
C GLU A 193 -30.21 42.82 15.70
N ILE A 194 -30.61 41.57 15.97
CA ILE A 194 -30.61 40.46 15.01
C ILE A 194 -32.01 40.34 14.41
N VAL A 195 -32.11 40.41 13.08
CA VAL A 195 -33.12 39.70 12.28
C VAL A 195 -32.40 38.90 11.20
#